data_AF-A0A7C1I7Z0-F1
#
_entry.id   AF-A0A7C1I7Z0-F1
#
_cell.length_a   1.000
_cell.length_b   1.000
_cell.length_c   1.000
_cell.angle_alpha   90.00
_cell.angle_beta   90.00
_cell.angle_gamma   90.00
#
_symmetry.space_group_name_H-M   'P 1'
#
loop_
_entity.id
_entity.type
_entity.pdbx_description
1 polymer ?
#
loop_
_entity_poly.entity_id
_entity_poly.type
_entity_poly.pdbx_seq_one_letter_code
_entity_poly.pdbx_strand_id
1 'polypeptide(L)'
;MKVKSRKLNKSHGWLSLILLVLMVFIGASCGSSSKKDKDKTEALTEEVQDVKEAVEDLVAQEKADIKKSIESAISDANEQLSTLEQKIKDGERKLDAKTTKLMNDIKVKRDSLSEKLSEIENQTDESWEEFKKEMEHDIQQFKSSISDFFEDNI
;
A
#
# COMPACT_ATOMS: atom_id res chain seq x y z
N MET A 1 34.86 -29.64 39.99
CA MET A 1 34.08 -28.40 40.22
C MET A 1 34.04 -27.61 38.92
N LYS A 2 32.86 -27.58 38.29
CA LYS A 2 32.34 -26.78 37.15
C LYS A 2 33.30 -26.24 36.07
N VAL A 3 33.33 -26.93 34.93
CA VAL A 3 33.55 -26.37 33.59
C VAL A 3 32.33 -25.51 33.24
N LYS A 4 32.54 -24.23 32.95
CA LYS A 4 31.47 -23.27 32.65
C LYS A 4 31.30 -23.18 31.14
N SER A 5 30.33 -23.93 30.60
CA SER A 5 29.83 -23.73 29.24
C SER A 5 28.97 -22.45 29.20
N ARG A 6 29.18 -21.60 28.19
CA ARG A 6 28.23 -20.56 27.80
C ARG A 6 28.09 -20.51 26.27
N LYS A 7 27.01 -21.17 25.83
CA LYS A 7 26.03 -20.77 24.81
C LYS A 7 26.57 -20.04 23.56
N LEU A 8 26.62 -20.78 22.45
CA LEU A 8 26.37 -20.22 21.12
C LEU A 8 24.90 -19.79 21.02
N ASN A 9 24.62 -18.62 20.46
CA ASN A 9 23.31 -18.34 19.88
C ASN A 9 23.38 -17.35 18.69
N LYS A 10 22.96 -17.89 17.54
CA LYS A 10 22.30 -17.33 16.35
C LYS A 10 22.37 -15.81 16.08
N SER A 11 23.03 -15.45 14.98
CA SER A 11 22.60 -14.36 14.09
C SER A 11 23.22 -14.51 12.70
N HIS A 12 22.71 -15.42 11.85
CA HIS A 12 23.07 -15.48 10.42
C HIS A 12 21.89 -16.09 9.62
N GLY A 13 20.70 -15.52 9.73
CA GLY A 13 19.50 -15.97 9.01
C GLY A 13 19.26 -15.30 7.66
N TRP A 14 19.97 -14.21 7.34
CA TRP A 14 19.69 -13.42 6.13
C TRP A 14 20.74 -13.65 5.02
N LEU A 15 21.99 -13.94 5.35
CA LEU A 15 23.06 -14.07 4.35
C LEU A 15 23.05 -15.39 3.55
N SER A 16 22.13 -16.32 3.82
CA SER A 16 22.08 -17.62 3.14
C SER A 16 21.19 -17.67 1.90
N LEU A 17 20.37 -16.64 1.62
CA LEU A 17 19.42 -16.67 0.50
C LEU A 17 20.00 -16.11 -0.82
N ILE A 18 21.09 -15.35 -0.76
CA ILE A 18 21.73 -14.70 -1.93
C ILE A 18 22.75 -15.63 -2.61
N LEU A 19 23.21 -16.69 -1.93
CA LEU A 19 24.24 -17.60 -2.46
C LEU A 19 23.68 -18.66 -3.45
N LEU A 20 22.35 -18.82 -3.54
CA LEU A 20 21.74 -19.88 -4.35
C LEU A 20 21.46 -19.46 -5.81
N VAL A 21 21.51 -18.16 -6.10
CA VAL A 21 21.23 -17.59 -7.44
C VAL A 21 22.45 -17.63 -8.37
N LEU A 22 23.66 -17.89 -7.87
CA LEU A 22 24.89 -17.76 -8.66
C LEU A 22 25.42 -19.06 -9.32
N MET A 23 24.70 -20.19 -9.24
CA MET A 23 25.21 -21.50 -9.73
C MET A 23 24.69 -21.97 -11.10
N VAL A 24 24.01 -21.13 -11.89
CA VAL A 24 23.39 -21.58 -13.16
C VAL A 24 24.25 -21.36 -14.42
N PHE A 25 25.45 -20.78 -14.33
CA PHE A 25 26.32 -20.59 -15.51
C PHE A 25 27.56 -21.50 -15.54
N ILE A 26 27.35 -22.81 -15.64
CA ILE A 26 28.37 -23.71 -16.19
C ILE A 26 27.78 -24.43 -17.41
N GLY A 27 27.83 -23.73 -18.54
CA GLY A 27 27.53 -24.28 -19.85
C GLY A 27 28.76 -24.89 -20.51
N ALA A 28 28.56 -26.09 -21.06
CA ALA A 28 29.21 -26.67 -22.24
C ALA A 28 30.65 -27.19 -22.12
N SER A 29 30.80 -28.46 -21.72
CA SER A 29 31.74 -29.36 -22.40
C SER A 29 31.25 -30.80 -22.45
N CYS A 30 30.96 -31.22 -23.69
CA CYS A 30 31.05 -32.58 -24.24
C CYS A 30 30.03 -33.67 -23.84
N GLY A 31 29.31 -34.18 -24.86
CA GLY A 31 28.98 -35.61 -24.97
C GLY A 31 27.51 -36.00 -24.84
N SER A 32 26.82 -36.08 -25.98
CA SER A 32 25.71 -37.01 -26.29
C SER A 32 24.63 -37.30 -25.22
N SER A 33 23.43 -36.75 -25.41
CA SER A 33 22.18 -37.52 -25.58
C SER A 33 20.98 -36.61 -25.34
N SER A 34 20.31 -36.27 -26.44
CA SER A 34 19.04 -35.59 -26.48
C SER A 34 17.95 -36.48 -25.88
N LYS A 35 17.44 -36.13 -24.69
CA LYS A 35 16.11 -36.46 -24.13
C LYS A 35 16.07 -36.10 -22.64
N LYS A 36 15.95 -34.80 -22.30
CA LYS A 36 15.54 -34.37 -20.93
C LYS A 36 15.26 -32.85 -20.80
N ASP A 37 14.58 -32.21 -21.76
CA ASP A 37 14.38 -30.74 -21.70
C ASP A 37 12.91 -30.26 -21.77
N LYS A 38 11.91 -31.15 -21.93
CA LYS A 38 10.49 -30.74 -21.92
C LYS A 38 9.93 -30.52 -20.51
N ASP A 39 10.17 -31.49 -19.61
CA ASP A 39 9.65 -31.50 -18.24
C ASP A 39 10.12 -30.29 -17.39
N LYS A 40 11.40 -29.91 -17.51
CA LYS A 40 11.95 -28.76 -16.77
C LYS A 40 11.43 -27.41 -17.29
N THR A 41 11.18 -27.31 -18.59
CA THR A 41 10.69 -26.07 -19.20
C THR A 41 9.22 -25.86 -18.89
N GLU A 42 8.42 -26.93 -18.88
CA GLU A 42 7.01 -26.90 -18.48
C GLU A 42 6.86 -26.55 -16.98
N ALA A 43 7.61 -27.21 -16.09
CA ALA A 43 7.60 -26.88 -14.66
C ALA A 43 8.05 -25.43 -14.36
N LEU A 44 9.08 -24.93 -15.05
CA LEU A 44 9.50 -23.52 -14.96
C LEU A 44 8.44 -22.55 -15.48
N THR A 45 7.61 -22.96 -16.44
CA THR A 45 6.54 -22.12 -16.99
C THR A 45 5.36 -22.05 -16.03
N GLU A 46 4.97 -23.17 -15.41
CA GLU A 46 3.94 -23.21 -14.37
C GLU A 46 4.35 -22.40 -13.13
N GLU A 47 5.56 -22.58 -12.61
CA GLU A 47 6.03 -21.80 -11.45
C GLU A 47 6.07 -20.29 -11.72
N VAL A 48 6.44 -19.87 -12.94
CA VAL A 48 6.41 -18.45 -13.33
C VAL A 48 4.99 -17.93 -13.47
N GLN A 49 4.06 -18.74 -13.97
CA GLN A 49 2.64 -18.37 -14.06
C GLN A 49 2.01 -18.24 -12.66
N ASP A 50 2.25 -19.21 -11.77
CA ASP A 50 1.73 -19.18 -10.39
C ASP A 50 2.25 -17.94 -9.63
N VAL A 51 3.53 -17.58 -9.82
CA VAL A 51 4.09 -16.36 -9.23
C VAL A 51 3.43 -15.11 -9.81
N LYS A 52 3.13 -15.09 -11.12
CA LYS A 52 2.45 -13.95 -11.75
C LYS A 52 1.04 -13.78 -11.23
N GLU A 53 0.26 -14.85 -11.15
CA GLU A 53 -1.10 -14.84 -10.61
C GLU A 53 -1.11 -14.38 -9.15
N ALA A 54 -0.18 -14.89 -8.32
CA ALA A 54 -0.06 -14.44 -6.93
C ALA A 54 0.28 -12.94 -6.81
N VAL A 55 1.11 -12.39 -7.70
CA VAL A 55 1.42 -10.95 -7.72
C VAL A 55 0.21 -10.12 -8.14
N GLU A 56 -0.53 -10.54 -9.16
CA GLU A 56 -1.76 -9.86 -9.61
C GLU A 56 -2.82 -9.83 -8.50
N ASP A 57 -3.04 -10.95 -7.80
CA ASP A 57 -3.97 -11.04 -6.67
C ASP A 57 -3.56 -10.10 -5.51
N LEU A 58 -2.26 -10.01 -5.22
CA LEU A 58 -1.75 -9.08 -4.21
C LEU A 58 -2.02 -7.62 -4.59
N VAL A 59 -1.72 -7.22 -5.83
CA VAL A 59 -1.97 -5.85 -6.30
C VAL A 59 -3.47 -5.53 -6.28
N ALA A 60 -4.33 -6.47 -6.69
CA ALA A 60 -5.78 -6.30 -6.62
C ALA A 60 -6.27 -6.13 -5.18
N GLN A 61 -5.72 -6.90 -4.23
CA GLN A 61 -6.05 -6.75 -2.81
C GLN A 61 -5.60 -5.38 -2.27
N GLU A 62 -4.39 -4.94 -2.59
CA GLU A 62 -3.90 -3.63 -2.14
C GLU A 62 -4.75 -2.48 -2.69
N LYS A 63 -5.17 -2.55 -3.96
CA LYS A 63 -6.12 -1.61 -4.56
C LYS A 63 -7.43 -1.54 -3.77
N ALA A 64 -8.00 -2.70 -3.43
CA ALA A 64 -9.22 -2.79 -2.64
C ALA A 64 -9.08 -2.19 -1.24
N ASP A 65 -7.95 -2.45 -0.56
CA ASP A 65 -7.68 -1.93 0.79
C ASP A 65 -7.51 -0.40 0.80
N ILE A 66 -6.79 0.15 -0.19
CA ILE A 66 -6.64 1.60 -0.35
C ILE A 66 -7.98 2.26 -0.64
N LYS A 67 -8.77 1.68 -1.56
CA LYS A 67 -10.13 2.16 -1.85
C LYS A 67 -10.99 2.24 -0.60
N LYS A 68 -11.03 1.16 0.18
CA LYS A 68 -11.78 1.12 1.44
C LYS A 68 -11.30 2.16 2.44
N SER A 69 -9.98 2.37 2.55
CA SER A 69 -9.40 3.37 3.45
C SER A 69 -9.81 4.79 3.07
N ILE A 70 -9.84 5.11 1.77
CA ILE A 70 -10.28 6.42 1.26
C ILE A 70 -11.78 6.60 1.47
N GLU A 71 -12.59 5.61 1.11
CA GLU A 71 -14.04 5.66 1.28
C GLU A 71 -14.42 5.89 2.75
N SER A 72 -13.74 5.19 3.68
CA SER A 72 -13.91 5.42 5.11
C SER A 72 -13.54 6.85 5.52
N ALA A 73 -12.37 7.33 5.09
CA ALA A 73 -11.93 8.69 5.45
C ALA A 73 -12.88 9.77 4.89
N ILE A 74 -13.37 9.61 3.66
CA ILE A 74 -14.34 10.51 3.04
C ILE A 74 -15.68 10.45 3.79
N SER A 75 -16.15 9.27 4.16
CA SER A 75 -17.38 9.09 4.93
C SER A 75 -17.30 9.80 6.28
N ASP A 76 -16.24 9.58 7.04
CA ASP A 76 -16.01 10.20 8.34
C ASP A 76 -15.95 11.74 8.21
N ALA A 77 -15.26 12.25 7.19
CA ALA A 77 -15.20 13.68 6.91
C ALA A 77 -16.59 14.26 6.62
N ASN A 78 -17.39 13.57 5.80
CA ASN A 78 -18.73 14.02 5.43
C ASN A 78 -19.67 14.07 6.63
N GLU A 79 -19.62 13.08 7.53
CA GLU A 79 -20.42 13.07 8.76
C GLU A 79 -20.08 14.27 9.65
N GLN A 80 -18.79 14.49 9.89
CA GLN A 80 -18.32 15.57 10.76
C GLN A 80 -18.63 16.96 10.15
N LEU A 81 -18.39 17.13 8.84
CA LEU A 81 -18.73 18.37 8.11
C LEU A 81 -20.24 18.63 8.11
N SER A 82 -21.06 17.62 7.86
CA SER A 82 -22.52 17.75 7.89
C SER A 82 -23.02 18.19 9.26
N THR A 83 -22.49 17.57 10.32
CA THR A 83 -22.82 17.94 11.71
C THR A 83 -22.45 19.39 12.00
N LEU A 84 -21.26 19.84 11.57
CA LEU A 84 -20.84 21.22 11.73
C LEU A 84 -21.75 22.19 10.95
N GLU A 85 -22.06 21.87 9.71
CA GLU A 85 -22.95 22.69 8.87
C GLU A 85 -24.34 22.84 9.49
N GLN A 86 -24.87 21.79 10.12
CA GLN A 86 -26.12 21.86 10.87
C GLN A 86 -26.00 22.80 12.07
N LYS A 87 -24.97 22.65 12.92
CA LYS A 87 -24.74 23.57 14.06
C LYS A 87 -24.63 25.03 13.64
N ILE A 88 -24.08 25.30 12.46
CA ILE A 88 -24.01 26.65 11.90
C ILE A 88 -25.39 27.15 11.48
N LYS A 89 -26.18 26.31 10.78
CA LYS A 89 -27.55 26.64 10.36
C LYS A 89 -28.47 26.90 11.55
N ASP A 90 -28.32 26.11 12.60
CA ASP A 90 -29.12 26.22 13.83
C ASP A 90 -28.64 27.38 14.73
N GLY A 91 -27.54 28.03 14.38
CA GLY A 91 -26.97 29.17 15.10
C GLY A 91 -26.20 28.80 16.37
N GLU A 92 -26.03 27.50 16.64
CA GLU A 92 -25.24 26.96 17.76
C GLU A 92 -23.74 27.23 17.59
N ARG A 93 -23.28 27.42 16.35
CA ARG A 93 -21.89 27.78 16.05
C ARG A 93 -21.79 28.89 15.02
N LYS A 94 -20.80 29.77 15.19
CA LYS A 94 -20.40 30.76 14.18
C LYS A 94 -18.99 30.44 13.72
N LEU A 95 -18.80 30.41 12.40
CA LEU A 95 -17.46 30.31 11.82
C LEU A 95 -16.89 31.70 11.60
N ASP A 96 -15.64 31.89 11.98
CA ASP A 96 -14.86 33.02 11.49
C ASP A 96 -14.31 32.72 10.07
N ALA A 97 -13.63 33.69 9.49
CA ALA A 97 -13.07 33.54 8.14
C ALA A 97 -11.98 32.45 8.07
N LYS A 98 -11.20 32.25 9.15
CA LYS A 98 -10.14 31.24 9.21
C LYS A 98 -10.74 29.84 9.26
N THR A 99 -11.70 29.60 10.15
CA THR A 99 -12.39 28.30 10.26
C THR A 99 -13.18 28.00 8.98
N THR A 100 -13.82 28.99 8.38
CA THR A 100 -14.49 28.83 7.07
C THR A 100 -13.51 28.37 5.99
N LYS A 101 -12.31 28.96 5.94
CA LYS A 101 -11.28 28.57 4.99
C LYS A 101 -10.81 27.13 5.23
N LEU A 102 -10.51 26.75 6.47
CA LEU A 102 -10.08 25.39 6.81
C LEU A 102 -11.15 24.35 6.45
N MET A 103 -12.42 24.65 6.72
CA MET A 103 -13.55 23.79 6.33
C MET A 103 -13.61 23.59 4.81
N ASN A 104 -13.39 24.66 4.03
CA ASN A 104 -13.35 24.56 2.56
C ASN A 104 -12.11 23.79 2.08
N ASP A 105 -10.95 23.96 2.71
CA ASP A 105 -9.74 23.21 2.38
C ASP A 105 -9.95 21.69 2.59
N ILE A 106 -10.66 21.29 3.65
CA ILE A 106 -11.05 19.88 3.86
C ILE A 106 -11.94 19.38 2.72
N LYS A 107 -12.94 20.17 2.30
CA LYS A 107 -13.83 19.80 1.18
C LYS A 107 -13.04 19.60 -0.11
N VAL A 108 -12.12 20.51 -0.43
CA VAL A 108 -11.25 20.40 -1.61
C VAL A 108 -10.37 19.15 -1.55
N LYS A 109 -9.75 18.85 -0.40
CA LYS A 109 -8.92 17.64 -0.24
C LYS A 109 -9.74 16.36 -0.37
N ARG A 110 -10.96 16.33 0.19
CA ARG A 110 -11.89 15.21 0.02
C ARG A 110 -12.22 14.98 -1.45
N ASP A 111 -12.56 16.06 -2.16
CA ASP A 111 -12.96 15.98 -3.57
C ASP A 111 -11.77 15.48 -4.42
N SER A 112 -10.56 15.99 -4.15
CA SER A 112 -9.32 15.51 -4.79
C SER A 112 -9.04 14.02 -4.51
N LEU A 113 -9.23 13.54 -3.27
CA LEU A 113 -9.10 12.11 -2.96
C LEU A 113 -10.13 11.26 -3.70
N SER A 114 -11.36 11.76 -3.83
CA SER A 114 -12.42 11.07 -4.59
C SER A 114 -12.08 10.98 -6.08
N GLU A 115 -11.49 12.03 -6.66
CA GLU A 115 -11.04 12.03 -8.04
C GLU A 115 -9.90 11.02 -8.24
N LYS A 116 -8.85 11.08 -7.41
CA LYS A 116 -7.74 10.12 -7.50
C LYS A 116 -8.17 8.68 -7.26
N LEU A 117 -9.15 8.45 -6.37
CA LEU A 117 -9.71 7.12 -6.16
C LEU A 117 -10.34 6.55 -7.44
N SER A 118 -10.93 7.40 -8.30
CA SER A 118 -11.49 6.94 -9.57
C SER A 118 -10.42 6.48 -10.58
N GLU A 119 -9.16 6.86 -10.36
CA GLU A 119 -8.03 6.50 -11.21
C GLU A 119 -7.36 5.17 -10.79
N ILE A 120 -7.75 4.59 -9.65
CA ILE A 120 -7.08 3.41 -9.06
C ILE A 120 -7.13 2.18 -9.97
N GLU A 121 -8.25 1.99 -10.67
CA GLU A 121 -8.45 0.86 -11.59
C GLU A 121 -7.63 1.01 -12.88
N ASN A 122 -7.24 2.24 -13.24
CA ASN A 122 -6.46 2.53 -14.43
C ASN A 122 -4.95 2.38 -14.19
N GLN A 123 -4.52 2.15 -12.94
CA GLN A 123 -3.11 2.00 -12.61
C GLN A 123 -2.58 0.64 -13.05
N THR A 124 -1.46 0.69 -13.77
CA THR A 124 -0.69 -0.50 -14.17
C THR A 124 0.22 -0.94 -13.04
N ASP A 125 0.73 -2.18 -13.10
CA ASP A 125 1.69 -2.68 -12.11
C ASP A 125 2.97 -1.81 -12.05
N GLU A 126 3.38 -1.23 -13.17
CA GLU A 126 4.55 -0.35 -13.25
C GLU A 126 4.32 1.00 -12.54
N SER A 127 3.11 1.55 -12.59
CA SER A 127 2.74 2.83 -11.95
C SER A 127 2.14 2.66 -10.55
N TRP A 128 1.84 1.42 -10.14
CA TRP A 128 1.10 1.12 -8.92
C TRP A 128 1.81 1.62 -7.66
N GLU A 129 3.10 1.33 -7.52
CA GLU A 129 3.85 1.67 -6.30
C GLU A 129 3.97 3.18 -6.07
N GLU A 130 4.16 3.97 -7.13
CA GLU A 130 4.22 5.42 -7.03
C GLU A 130 2.84 6.00 -6.69
N PHE A 131 1.80 5.55 -7.39
CA PHE A 131 0.42 5.94 -7.12
C PHE A 131 0.01 5.61 -5.69
N LYS A 132 0.28 4.38 -5.22
CA LYS A 132 0.01 3.93 -3.86
C LYS A 132 0.65 4.84 -2.82
N LYS A 133 1.93 5.16 -3.00
CA LYS A 133 2.67 6.02 -2.07
C LYS A 133 2.08 7.44 -1.99
N GLU A 134 1.73 8.02 -3.14
CA GLU A 134 1.07 9.32 -3.18
C GLU A 134 -0.31 9.28 -2.51
N MET A 135 -1.10 8.25 -2.80
CA MET A 135 -2.42 8.07 -2.20
C MET A 135 -2.35 7.88 -0.69
N GLU A 136 -1.45 7.04 -0.20
CA GLU A 136 -1.25 6.85 1.24
C GLU A 136 -0.88 8.17 1.93
N HIS A 137 0.03 8.94 1.34
CA HIS A 137 0.41 10.24 1.85
C HIS A 137 -0.78 11.22 1.89
N ASP A 138 -1.57 11.30 0.82
CA ASP A 138 -2.69 12.22 0.72
C ASP A 138 -3.83 11.85 1.67
N ILE A 139 -4.09 10.55 1.87
CA ILE A 139 -5.03 10.05 2.87
C ILE A 139 -4.58 10.46 4.27
N GLN A 140 -3.29 10.31 4.60
CA GLN A 140 -2.76 10.71 5.91
C GLN A 140 -2.89 12.22 6.13
N GLN A 141 -2.49 13.03 5.15
CA GLN A 141 -2.64 14.47 5.24
C GLN A 141 -4.10 14.90 5.40
N PHE A 142 -5.02 14.22 4.71
CA PHE A 142 -6.45 14.48 4.82
C PHE A 142 -6.99 14.14 6.21
N LYS A 143 -6.66 12.96 6.74
CA LYS A 143 -7.03 12.54 8.10
C LYS A 143 -6.50 13.53 9.15
N SER A 144 -5.24 13.94 9.04
CA SER A 144 -4.68 14.98 9.93
C SER A 144 -5.41 16.31 9.79
N SER A 145 -5.74 16.75 8.57
CA SER A 145 -6.46 18.01 8.35
C SER A 145 -7.86 18.01 8.99
N ILE A 146 -8.54 16.86 8.98
CA ILE A 146 -9.82 16.68 9.68
C ILE A 146 -9.58 16.75 11.20
N SER A 147 -8.65 15.95 11.71
CA SER A 147 -8.34 15.90 13.14
C SER A 147 -8.00 17.28 13.70
N ASP A 148 -7.04 17.98 13.08
CA ASP A 148 -6.60 19.31 13.48
C ASP A 148 -7.76 20.31 13.45
N PHE A 149 -8.61 20.25 12.43
CA PHE A 149 -9.76 21.15 12.33
C PHE A 149 -10.78 20.91 13.45
N PHE A 150 -11.15 19.66 13.73
CA PHE A 150 -12.16 19.35 14.74
C PHE A 150 -11.63 19.46 16.17
N GLU A 151 -10.34 19.20 16.42
CA GLU A 151 -9.74 19.40 17.75
C GLU A 151 -9.53 20.89 18.07
N ASP A 152 -9.09 21.70 17.11
CA ASP A 152 -8.77 23.11 17.36
C ASP A 152 -9.97 24.05 17.26
N ASN A 153 -11.02 23.67 16.52
CA ASN A 153 -12.09 24.61 16.14
C ASN A 153 -13.49 24.18 16.61
N ILE A 154 -13.70 22.94 17.08
CA ILE A 154 -15.02 22.43 17.49
C ILE A 154 -15.11 22.23 19.01
#